data_AF-A0A960PL71-F1
#
_entry.id   AF-A0A960PL71-F1
#
_cell.length_a   1.000
_cell.length_b   1.000
_cell.length_c   1.000
_cell.angle_alpha   90.00
_cell.angle_beta   90.00
_cell.angle_gamma   90.00
#
_symmetry.space_group_name_H-M   'P 1'
#
loop_
_entity.id
_entity.type
_entity.pdbx_description
1 polymer ?
#
loop_
_entity_poly.entity_id
_entity_poly.type
_entity_poly.pdbx_seq_one_letter_code
_entity_poly.pdbx_strand_id
1 'polypeptide(L)' 'MTDHAGTTDVSHDDQAAKPQAKVVTVSDGVVAGTREDASGAALVQHLEAAGFEVLEHRVIADGVSRVSNTLS' A
#
# COMPACT_ATOMS: atom_id res chain seq x y z
N MET A 1 -27.67 -6.05 -42.25
CA MET A 1 -28.45 -5.28 -41.27
C MET A 1 -28.89 -6.28 -40.20
N THR A 2 -27.99 -6.57 -39.27
CA THR A 2 -28.30 -7.36 -38.07
C THR A 2 -27.36 -6.85 -36.99
N ASP A 3 -27.94 -6.13 -36.07
CA ASP A 3 -27.32 -5.42 -34.97
C ASP A 3 -26.79 -6.42 -33.93
N HIS A 4 -25.48 -6.41 -33.67
CA HIS A 4 -24.91 -7.09 -32.50
C HIS A 4 -24.96 -6.14 -31.29
N ALA A 5 -26.18 -5.97 -30.76
CA ALA A 5 -26.37 -5.53 -29.40
C ALA A 5 -25.99 -6.68 -28.47
N GLY A 6 -24.78 -6.63 -27.94
CA GLY A 6 -24.27 -7.55 -26.92
C GLY A 6 -23.79 -6.76 -25.73
N THR A 7 -24.71 -6.49 -24.80
CA THR A 7 -24.46 -6.11 -23.42
C THR A 7 -23.26 -6.87 -22.84
N THR A 8 -22.29 -6.13 -22.31
CA THR A 8 -21.49 -6.60 -21.18
C THR A 8 -21.65 -5.59 -20.05
N ASP A 9 -22.81 -5.67 -19.41
CA ASP A 9 -22.91 -5.42 -17.99
C ASP A 9 -22.09 -6.52 -17.30
N VAL A 10 -20.98 -6.12 -16.68
CA VAL A 10 -20.41 -6.89 -15.60
C VAL A 10 -20.20 -5.93 -14.44
N SER A 11 -21.33 -5.53 -13.87
CA SER A 11 -21.37 -5.02 -12.50
C SER A 11 -20.84 -6.11 -11.58
N HIS A 12 -19.54 -6.10 -11.28
CA HIS A 12 -19.01 -6.83 -10.13
C HIS A 12 -19.37 -6.03 -8.88
N ASP A 13 -20.60 -6.24 -8.40
CA ASP A 13 -20.93 -6.07 -7.00
C ASP A 13 -20.24 -7.22 -6.23
N ASP A 14 -18.93 -7.07 -6.03
CA ASP A 14 -18.22 -7.78 -4.98
C ASP A 14 -18.03 -6.73 -3.90
N GLN A 15 -18.54 -6.99 -2.69
CA GLN A 15 -18.06 -6.30 -1.50
C GLN A 15 -16.60 -6.74 -1.28
N ALA A 16 -15.70 -6.40 -2.21
CA ALA A 16 -14.29 -6.70 -2.18
C ALA A 16 -13.72 -5.85 -1.06
N ALA A 17 -13.56 -6.47 0.12
CA ALA A 17 -12.86 -5.85 1.23
C ALA A 17 -11.57 -5.22 0.68
N LYS A 18 -11.39 -3.91 0.92
CA LYS A 18 -10.23 -3.18 0.41
C LYS A 18 -8.97 -3.96 0.76
N PRO A 19 -8.09 -4.25 -0.22
CA PRO A 19 -6.87 -4.99 0.07
C PRO A 19 -6.05 -4.21 1.10
N GLN A 20 -5.62 -4.89 2.16
CA GLN A 20 -4.95 -4.25 3.28
C GLN A 20 -3.44 -4.25 3.06
N ALA A 21 -2.80 -3.12 3.36
CA ALA A 21 -1.36 -2.94 3.21
C ALA A 21 -0.72 -2.38 4.48
N LYS A 22 0.55 -2.75 4.72
CA LYS A 22 1.42 -2.14 5.72
C LYS A 22 2.65 -1.57 5.02
N VAL A 23 3.05 -0.37 5.38
CA VAL A 23 4.21 0.33 4.82
C VAL A 23 5.28 0.43 5.90
N VAL A 24 6.47 -0.09 5.60
CA VAL A 24 7.63 -0.05 6.51
C VAL A 24 8.81 0.58 5.79
N THR A 25 9.23 1.75 6.25
CA THR A 25 10.45 2.40 5.77
C THR A 25 11.63 1.94 6.60
N VAL A 26 12.61 1.29 5.98
CA VAL A 26 13.85 0.86 6.64
C VAL A 26 14.94 1.88 6.31
N SER A 27 15.29 2.73 7.27
CA SER A 27 16.35 3.72 7.09
C SER A 27 16.86 4.27 8.41
N ASP A 28 18.15 4.07 8.69
CA ASP A 28 18.81 4.68 9.84
C ASP A 28 18.76 6.22 9.80
N GLY A 29 18.86 6.81 8.61
CA GLY A 29 18.80 8.27 8.46
C GLY A 29 17.42 8.86 8.78
N VAL A 30 16.35 8.15 8.41
CA VAL A 30 14.99 8.57 8.74
C VAL A 30 14.69 8.37 10.23
N VAL A 31 15.12 7.24 10.81
CA VAL A 31 14.99 7.01 12.26
C VAL A 31 15.81 7.99 13.08
N ALA A 32 17.02 8.34 12.62
CA ALA A 32 17.85 9.35 13.27
C ALA A 32 17.34 10.79 13.06
N GLY A 33 16.26 10.98 12.29
CA GLY A 33 15.70 12.30 11.96
C GLY A 33 16.60 13.16 11.08
N THR A 34 17.62 12.58 10.46
CA THR A 34 18.54 13.29 9.55
C THR A 34 17.96 13.40 8.14
N ARG A 35 16.93 12.62 7.82
CA ARG A 35 16.17 12.66 6.56
C ARG A 35 14.69 12.44 6.79
N GLU A 36 13.85 13.09 5.99
CA GLU A 36 12.39 12.86 6.02
C GLU A 36 12.00 11.58 5.26
N ASP A 37 10.93 10.92 5.71
CA ASP A 37 10.35 9.75 5.04
C ASP A 37 9.49 10.13 3.83
N ALA A 38 10.10 10.75 2.81
CA ALA A 38 9.39 11.14 1.59
C ALA A 38 8.87 9.90 0.82
N SER A 39 9.63 8.80 0.84
CA SER A 39 9.31 7.58 0.09
C SER A 39 8.16 6.80 0.73
N GLY A 40 8.12 6.67 2.05
CA GLY A 40 7.02 6.03 2.77
C GLY A 40 5.71 6.80 2.59
N ALA A 41 5.74 8.12 2.74
CA ALA A 41 4.56 8.97 2.53
C ALA A 41 4.04 8.90 1.08
N ALA A 42 4.94 8.84 0.08
CA ALA A 42 4.54 8.66 -1.32
C ALA A 42 3.89 7.28 -1.56
N LEU A 43 4.40 6.23 -0.92
CA LEU A 43 3.87 4.87 -1.06
C LEU A 43 2.48 4.72 -0.42
N VAL A 44 2.26 5.32 0.76
CA VAL A 44 0.94 5.35 1.41
C VAL A 44 -0.09 5.99 0.48
N GLN A 45 0.20 7.18 -0.04
CA GLN A 45 -0.71 7.89 -0.95
C GLN A 45 -0.98 7.07 -2.23
N HIS A 46 0.04 6.38 -2.76
CA HIS A 46 -0.13 5.54 -3.94
C HIS A 46 -1.03 4.32 -3.67
N LEU A 47 -0.87 3.67 -2.52
CA LEU A 47 -1.68 2.54 -2.09
C LEU A 47 -3.14 2.95 -1.85
N GLU A 48 -3.36 4.05 -1.13
CA GLU A 48 -4.69 4.60 -0.88
C GLU A 48 -5.39 4.97 -2.19
N ALA A 49 -4.68 5.61 -3.12
CA ALA A 49 -5.20 5.95 -4.45
C ALA A 49 -5.53 4.70 -5.30
N ALA A 50 -4.80 3.61 -5.10
CA ALA A 50 -5.06 2.32 -5.75
C ALA A 50 -6.18 1.50 -5.07
N GLY A 51 -6.80 2.03 -4.00
CA GLY A 51 -7.92 1.40 -3.30
C GLY A 51 -7.51 0.47 -2.16
N PHE A 52 -6.26 0.48 -1.73
CA PHE A 52 -5.79 -0.24 -0.55
C PHE A 52 -6.19 0.49 0.74
N GLU A 53 -6.38 -0.28 1.80
CA GLU A 53 -6.45 0.25 3.17
C GLU A 53 -5.07 0.13 3.81
N VAL A 54 -4.39 1.25 4.03
CA VAL A 54 -3.09 1.25 4.73
C VAL A 54 -3.34 1.20 6.23
N LEU A 55 -3.08 0.04 6.83
CA LEU A 55 -3.32 -0.20 8.26
C LEU A 55 -2.21 0.35 9.15
N GLU A 56 -0.98 0.40 8.62
CA GLU A 56 0.18 0.81 9.38
C GLU A 56 1.24 1.43 8.46
N HIS A 57 1.78 2.57 8.87
CA HIS A 57 2.97 3.18 8.29
C HIS A 57 4.00 3.40 9.41
N ARG A 58 5.17 2.76 9.29
CA ARG A 58 6.21 2.80 10.32
C ARG A 58 7.59 3.01 9.68
N VAL A 59 8.46 3.72 10.40
CA VAL A 59 9.88 3.82 10.09
C VAL A 59 10.68 2.98 11.09
N ILE A 60 11.60 2.16 10.61
CA ILE A 60 12.52 1.37 11.43
C ILE A 60 13.97 1.58 10.98
N ALA A 61 14.89 1.40 11.92
CA ALA A 61 16.34 1.46 11.67
C ALA A 61 16.77 0.24 10.83
N ASP A 62 17.91 0.34 10.17
CA ASP A 62 18.44 -0.77 9.39
C ASP A 62 18.80 -1.97 10.31
N GLY A 63 18.76 -3.16 9.74
CA GLY A 63 19.09 -4.40 10.43
C GLY A 63 18.05 -5.51 10.28
N VAL A 64 18.56 -6.69 9.90
CA VAL A 64 17.78 -7.91 9.61
C VAL A 64 16.82 -8.32 10.73
N SER A 65 17.23 -8.23 12.00
CA SER A 65 16.37 -8.60 13.13
C SER A 65 15.16 -7.68 13.30
N ARG A 66 15.29 -6.39 12.97
CA ARG A 66 14.18 -5.43 13.05
C ARG A 66 13.19 -5.64 11.91
N VAL A 67 13.69 -5.95 10.71
CA VAL A 67 12.87 -6.25 9.54
C VAL A 67 12.04 -7.52 9.79
N SER A 68 12.67 -8.61 10.23
CA SER A 68 11.96 -9.89 10.47
C SER A 68 10.85 -9.75 11.51
N ASN A 69 11.08 -8.98 12.58
CA ASN A 69 10.08 -8.79 13.63
C ASN A 69 8.94 -7.84 13.23
N THR A 70 9.11 -7.07 12.15
CA THR A 70 8.08 -6.13 11.66
C THR A 70 7.12 -6.81 10.68
N LEU A 71 7.52 -7.94 10.07
CA LEU A 71 6.72 -8.70 9.11
C LEU A 71 5.94 -9.88 9.72
N SER A 72 6.04 -10.11 11.04
CA SER A 72 5.28 -11.17 11.74
C SER A 72 3.88 -10.74 12.14
#